data_AF-A0A2E0TE75-F1
#
_entry.id   AF-A0A2E0TE75-F1
#
_cell.length_a   1.000
_cell.length_b   1.000
_cell.length_c   1.000
_cell.angle_alpha   90.00
_cell.angle_beta   90.00
_cell.angle_gamma   90.00
#
_symmetry.space_group_name_H-M   'P 1'
#
loop_
_entity.id
_entity.type
_entity.pdbx_description
1 polymer ?
#
loop_
_entity_poly.entity_id
_entity_poly.type
_entity_poly.pdbx_seq_one_letter_code
_entity_poly.pdbx_strand_id
1 'polypeptide(L)'
;MVARVREYYLLSDAAEDARRRPAAERDAVAAALALGRQRADAAEALWSNGHAAEGLRLAVDALEQTLDAASVLAADAPVSPAPADPPRATGGDAEPDREDDADPPESDPAGAEERDAAEKDAAEESGDAEGGAEKSAAAESPGDQSAEDTAEDTAPPPTGAWRALLAARLSEERFERLVTALRAAHPPLPALDASVSATHAELYKDLARARVDVDRAVAPAALTPGQIRVRRFSRWAVTALALVLVAVGLYFTLRTPDRVYASASAFYRNDRQFEPENAFDDDPRTEWLLNDRQTGWIEGRLSPPRDLSAIRLLNGHNRHYNDRAVRGYKLEVFDASGEKVHEEEGEFEQLEPSPQWVEHPVDLNDVERIRVTVTSSHRLGGALSEIGWDEK
;
A
#
# COMPACT_ATOMS: atom_id res chain seq x y z
N MET A 1 2.64 20.45 -12.31
CA MET A 1 2.31 19.15 -11.66
C MET A 1 0.80 18.92 -11.57
N VAL A 2 0.02 19.86 -11.03
CA VAL A 2 -1.44 19.75 -10.85
C VAL A 2 -2.22 19.38 -12.12
N ALA A 3 -1.91 19.99 -13.27
CA ALA A 3 -2.56 19.67 -14.55
C ALA A 3 -2.36 18.20 -14.98
N ARG A 4 -1.16 17.64 -14.76
CA ARG A 4 -0.87 16.23 -15.07
C ARG A 4 -1.60 15.27 -14.12
N VAL A 5 -1.71 15.61 -12.84
CA VAL A 5 -2.48 14.81 -11.88
C VAL A 5 -3.96 14.83 -12.23
N ARG A 6 -4.49 16.00 -12.61
CA ARG A 6 -5.88 16.13 -13.06
C ARG A 6 -6.14 15.29 -14.30
N GLU A 7 -5.27 15.34 -15.30
CA GLU A 7 -5.44 14.53 -16.51
C GLU A 7 -5.26 13.03 -16.24
N TYR A 8 -4.40 12.65 -15.29
CA TYR A 8 -4.31 11.27 -14.84
C TYR A 8 -5.63 10.76 -14.24
N TYR A 9 -6.31 11.52 -13.39
CA TYR A 9 -7.58 11.05 -12.82
C TYR A 9 -8.77 11.20 -13.76
N LEU A 10 -8.81 12.31 -14.50
CA LEU A 10 -9.95 12.66 -15.31
C LEU A 10 -9.88 12.09 -16.72
N LEU A 11 -8.73 11.77 -17.32
CA LEU A 11 -8.67 11.35 -18.74
C LEU A 11 -9.55 12.26 -19.61
N SER A 12 -9.45 13.58 -19.43
CA SER A 12 -10.35 14.55 -20.06
C SER A 12 -10.03 14.64 -21.54
N ASP A 13 -8.74 14.75 -21.86
CA ASP A 13 -8.23 14.86 -23.22
C ASP A 13 -8.52 13.56 -23.98
N ALA A 14 -8.32 12.41 -23.33
CA ALA A 14 -8.66 11.11 -23.92
C ALA A 14 -10.17 10.96 -24.21
N ALA A 15 -11.03 11.49 -23.34
CA ALA A 15 -12.48 11.45 -23.56
C ALA A 15 -12.93 12.41 -24.66
N GLU A 16 -12.27 13.54 -24.80
CA GLU A 16 -12.50 14.49 -25.88
C GLU A 16 -12.03 13.92 -27.23
N ASP A 17 -10.81 13.37 -27.27
CA ASP A 17 -10.29 12.64 -28.43
C ASP A 17 -11.22 11.50 -28.86
N ALA A 18 -11.66 10.69 -27.89
CA ALA A 18 -12.57 9.58 -28.17
C ALA A 18 -13.92 10.05 -28.70
N ARG A 19 -14.42 11.24 -28.31
CA ARG A 19 -15.69 11.79 -28.85
C ARG A 19 -15.54 12.32 -30.27
N ARG A 20 -14.38 12.90 -30.60
CA ARG A 20 -14.13 13.53 -31.90
C ARG A 20 -13.89 12.50 -33.02
N ARG A 21 -13.36 11.31 -32.68
CA ARG A 21 -13.00 10.28 -33.68
C ARG A 21 -14.12 9.29 -33.99
N PRO A 22 -14.33 8.94 -35.27
CA PRO A 22 -15.06 7.74 -35.69
C PRO A 22 -14.56 6.45 -35.02
N ALA A 23 -15.42 5.44 -34.95
CA ALA A 23 -15.06 4.14 -34.37
C ALA A 23 -13.97 3.43 -35.19
N ALA A 24 -14.08 3.46 -36.53
CA ALA A 24 -13.14 2.80 -37.42
C ALA A 24 -11.69 3.27 -37.23
N GLU A 25 -11.46 4.58 -37.06
CA GLU A 25 -10.12 5.14 -36.78
C GLU A 25 -9.59 4.67 -35.43
N ARG A 26 -10.43 4.64 -34.38
CA ARG A 26 -10.01 4.14 -33.06
C ARG A 26 -9.62 2.67 -33.13
N ASP A 27 -10.38 1.88 -33.88
CA ASP A 27 -10.13 0.46 -34.08
C ASP A 27 -8.83 0.24 -34.88
N ALA A 28 -8.55 1.09 -35.88
CA ALA A 28 -7.28 1.06 -36.62
C ALA A 28 -6.08 1.37 -35.73
N VAL A 29 -6.17 2.43 -34.89
CA VAL A 29 -5.12 2.74 -33.89
C VAL A 29 -4.96 1.60 -32.89
N ALA A 30 -6.07 1.02 -32.41
CA ALA A 30 -6.05 -0.12 -31.48
C ALA A 30 -5.37 -1.35 -32.09
N ALA A 31 -5.68 -1.67 -33.34
CA ALA A 31 -5.10 -2.79 -34.07
C ALA A 31 -3.60 -2.60 -34.30
N ALA A 32 -3.17 -1.40 -34.73
CA ALA A 32 -1.75 -1.08 -34.91
C ALA A 32 -0.96 -1.17 -33.58
N LEU A 33 -1.52 -0.66 -32.48
CA LEU A 33 -0.92 -0.81 -31.15
C LEU A 33 -0.86 -2.28 -30.69
N ALA A 34 -1.90 -3.08 -30.96
CA ALA A 34 -1.92 -4.49 -30.63
C ALA A 34 -0.83 -5.27 -31.39
N LEU A 35 -0.68 -5.01 -32.70
CA LEU A 35 0.36 -5.61 -33.52
C LEU A 35 1.77 -5.20 -33.04
N GLY A 36 1.96 -3.92 -32.70
CA GLY A 36 3.22 -3.43 -32.12
C GLY A 36 3.57 -4.11 -30.80
N ARG A 37 2.58 -4.40 -29.94
CA ARG A 37 2.78 -5.18 -28.70
C ARG A 37 3.13 -6.63 -28.98
N GLN A 38 2.40 -7.29 -29.88
CA GLN A 38 2.68 -8.68 -30.27
C GLN A 38 4.11 -8.85 -30.80
N ARG A 39 4.58 -7.91 -31.63
CA ARG A 39 5.97 -7.92 -32.11
C ARG A 39 6.97 -7.67 -30.99
N ALA A 40 6.67 -6.79 -30.04
CA ALA A 40 7.53 -6.56 -28.89
C ALA A 40 7.65 -7.80 -27.99
N ASP A 41 6.54 -8.50 -27.74
CA ASP A 41 6.52 -9.73 -26.94
C ASP A 41 7.33 -10.84 -27.65
N ALA A 42 7.19 -10.96 -28.97
CA ALA A 42 7.99 -11.87 -29.77
C ALA A 42 9.48 -11.49 -29.79
N ALA A 43 9.80 -10.19 -29.84
CA ALA A 43 11.18 -9.69 -29.78
C ALA A 43 11.82 -10.06 -28.44
N GLU A 44 11.10 -9.91 -27.34
CA GLU A 44 11.56 -10.27 -26.00
C GLU A 44 11.74 -11.77 -25.81
N ALA A 45 10.82 -12.59 -26.35
CA ALA A 45 10.98 -14.03 -26.37
C ALA A 45 12.22 -14.47 -27.17
N LEU A 46 12.48 -13.87 -28.34
CA LEU A 46 13.69 -14.19 -29.13
C LEU A 46 14.96 -13.73 -28.43
N TRP A 47 14.95 -12.51 -27.88
CA TRP A 47 16.07 -11.93 -27.16
C TRP A 47 16.47 -12.80 -25.95
N SER A 48 15.51 -13.23 -25.14
CA SER A 48 15.74 -14.05 -23.96
C SER A 48 16.21 -15.48 -24.28
N ASN A 49 15.85 -16.02 -25.45
CA ASN A 49 16.29 -17.34 -25.92
C ASN A 49 17.65 -17.33 -26.65
N GLY A 50 18.36 -16.19 -26.67
CA GLY A 50 19.68 -16.08 -27.30
C GLY A 50 19.65 -15.74 -28.79
N HIS A 51 18.48 -15.55 -29.39
CA HIS A 51 18.30 -15.05 -30.76
C HIS A 51 18.31 -13.52 -30.80
N ALA A 52 19.37 -12.92 -30.24
CA ALA A 52 19.45 -11.49 -30.00
C ALA A 52 19.43 -10.63 -31.27
N ALA A 53 19.99 -11.12 -32.39
CA ALA A 53 19.98 -10.39 -33.67
C ALA A 53 18.57 -10.29 -34.27
N GLU A 54 17.79 -11.37 -34.20
CA GLU A 54 16.39 -11.38 -34.62
C GLU A 54 15.51 -10.58 -33.65
N GLY A 55 15.72 -10.76 -32.33
CA GLY A 55 15.02 -9.99 -31.31
C GLY A 55 15.20 -8.48 -31.46
N LEU A 56 16.41 -8.02 -31.80
CA LEU A 56 16.66 -6.59 -32.06
C LEU A 56 15.93 -6.07 -33.30
N ARG A 57 15.95 -6.83 -34.40
CA ARG A 57 15.21 -6.47 -35.63
C ARG A 57 13.72 -6.38 -35.35
N LEU A 58 13.17 -7.36 -34.65
CA LEU A 58 11.76 -7.39 -34.30
C LEU A 58 11.36 -6.29 -33.30
N ALA A 59 12.28 -5.84 -32.44
CA ALA A 59 12.08 -4.68 -31.57
C ALA A 59 11.99 -3.35 -32.34
N VAL A 60 12.78 -3.20 -33.42
CA VAL A 60 12.64 -2.06 -34.34
C VAL A 60 11.29 -2.12 -35.05
N ASP A 61 10.94 -3.27 -35.62
CA ASP A 61 9.64 -3.48 -36.27
C ASP A 61 8.45 -3.21 -35.33
N ALA A 62 8.58 -3.55 -34.05
CA ALA A 62 7.57 -3.28 -33.02
C ALA A 62 7.42 -1.78 -32.74
N LEU A 63 8.53 -1.04 -32.68
CA LEU A 63 8.52 0.42 -32.51
C LEU A 63 7.93 1.11 -33.75
N GLU A 64 8.34 0.73 -34.95
CA GLU A 64 7.81 1.26 -36.21
C GLU A 64 6.31 1.05 -36.31
N GLN A 65 5.82 -0.16 -36.02
CA GLN A 65 4.39 -0.45 -36.01
C GLN A 65 3.60 0.40 -34.98
N THR A 66 4.23 0.72 -33.84
CA THR A 66 3.64 1.60 -32.83
C THR A 66 3.64 3.06 -33.30
N LEU A 67 4.64 3.49 -34.09
CA LEU A 67 4.71 4.81 -34.73
C LEU A 67 3.71 4.95 -35.88
N ASP A 68 3.36 3.87 -36.57
CA ASP A 68 2.29 3.87 -37.56
C ASP A 68 0.94 4.21 -36.91
N ALA A 69 0.67 3.66 -35.72
CA ALA A 69 -0.51 4.03 -34.94
C ALA A 69 -0.53 5.54 -34.60
N ALA A 70 0.63 6.11 -34.29
CA ALA A 70 0.78 7.56 -34.08
C ALA A 70 0.58 8.37 -35.38
N SER A 71 0.96 7.82 -36.53
CA SER A 71 0.79 8.46 -37.84
C SER A 71 -0.67 8.50 -38.27
N VAL A 72 -1.43 7.41 -38.06
CA VAL A 72 -2.90 7.38 -38.23
C VAL A 72 -3.55 8.46 -37.37
N LEU A 73 -3.14 8.52 -36.10
CA LEU A 73 -3.62 9.52 -35.13
C LEU A 73 -3.31 10.97 -35.56
N ALA A 74 -2.17 11.21 -36.22
CA ALA A 74 -1.73 12.52 -36.67
C ALA A 74 -2.41 13.01 -37.95
N ALA A 75 -2.86 12.11 -38.83
CA ALA A 75 -3.53 12.48 -40.09
C ALA A 75 -4.80 13.32 -39.86
N ASP A 76 -5.51 13.07 -38.76
CA ASP A 76 -6.76 13.77 -38.40
C ASP A 76 -6.54 14.98 -37.49
N ALA A 77 -5.30 15.21 -37.03
CA ALA A 77 -5.03 16.36 -36.21
C ALA A 77 -5.23 17.62 -37.07
N PRO A 78 -6.15 18.54 -36.70
CA PRO A 78 -6.25 19.81 -37.41
C PRO A 78 -4.86 20.42 -37.36
N VAL A 79 -4.29 20.73 -38.53
CA VAL A 79 -3.02 21.44 -38.64
C VAL A 79 -3.22 22.74 -37.88
N SER A 80 -2.79 22.75 -36.62
CA SER A 80 -2.90 23.93 -35.78
C SER A 80 -2.13 24.98 -36.54
N PRO A 81 -2.77 26.07 -36.99
CA PRO A 81 -2.10 27.07 -37.81
C PRO A 81 -0.85 27.47 -37.05
N ALA A 82 0.31 27.35 -37.72
CA ALA A 82 1.60 27.65 -37.12
C ALA A 82 1.44 28.94 -36.30
N PRO A 83 1.85 28.95 -35.01
CA PRO A 83 1.63 30.11 -34.15
C PRO A 83 2.13 31.33 -34.92
N ALA A 84 1.20 32.22 -35.28
CA ALA A 84 1.52 33.40 -36.07
C ALA A 84 2.68 34.09 -35.36
N ASP A 85 3.78 34.31 -36.07
CA ASP A 85 4.99 34.91 -35.51
C ASP A 85 4.57 36.06 -34.59
N PRO A 86 4.93 36.03 -33.29
CA PRO A 86 4.56 37.09 -32.40
C PRO A 86 5.04 38.40 -33.05
N PRO A 87 4.19 39.44 -33.12
CA PRO A 87 4.53 40.67 -33.82
C PRO A 87 5.90 41.13 -33.34
N ARG A 88 6.85 41.17 -34.28
CA ARG A 88 8.25 41.53 -34.06
C ARG A 88 8.26 42.86 -33.30
N ALA A 89 8.52 42.82 -32.00
CA ALA A 89 8.67 44.01 -31.20
C ALA A 89 9.93 44.73 -31.69
N THR A 90 9.74 45.74 -32.53
CA THR A 90 10.78 46.67 -32.93
C THR A 90 11.11 47.58 -31.75
N GLY A 91 12.34 47.47 -31.25
CA GLY A 91 13.11 48.59 -30.70
C GLY A 91 12.73 49.06 -29.30
N GLY A 92 13.65 48.87 -28.37
CA GLY A 92 13.61 49.47 -27.04
C GLY A 92 14.89 49.14 -26.29
N ASP A 93 16.00 49.75 -26.71
CA ASP A 93 17.25 49.77 -25.97
C ASP A 93 17.03 50.28 -24.55
N ALA A 94 17.32 49.44 -23.56
CA ALA A 94 17.59 49.85 -22.20
C ALA A 94 18.55 48.82 -21.58
N GLU A 95 19.84 49.14 -21.63
CA GLU A 95 20.81 48.64 -20.65
C GLU A 95 20.33 49.02 -19.24
N PRO A 96 20.43 48.10 -18.28
CA PRO A 96 20.81 48.50 -16.95
C PRO A 96 22.07 47.78 -16.49
N ASP A 97 22.79 48.55 -15.68
CA ASP A 97 24.14 48.36 -15.19
C ASP A 97 24.36 47.08 -14.38
N ARG A 98 25.63 46.66 -14.43
CA ARG A 98 26.26 45.70 -13.54
C ARG A 98 26.52 46.36 -12.17
N GLU A 99 26.05 45.72 -11.10
CA GLU A 99 26.66 45.70 -9.76
C GLU A 99 26.52 44.26 -9.26
N ASP A 100 27.61 43.50 -9.16
CA ASP A 100 28.53 43.38 -8.00
C ASP A 100 27.90 42.70 -6.77
N ASP A 101 28.68 41.74 -6.26
CA ASP A 101 28.73 41.20 -4.91
C ASP A 101 27.54 40.38 -4.37
N ALA A 102 27.74 39.06 -4.26
CA ALA A 102 27.97 38.40 -2.96
C ALA A 102 27.90 36.86 -3.08
N ASP A 103 29.00 36.20 -2.76
CA ASP A 103 29.06 34.78 -2.38
C ASP A 103 28.14 34.49 -1.18
N PRO A 104 27.43 33.35 -1.17
CA PRO A 104 27.04 32.67 0.05
C PRO A 104 27.76 31.32 0.23
N PRO A 105 27.90 30.88 1.49
CA PRO A 105 28.95 29.96 1.93
C PRO A 105 28.68 28.49 1.59
N GLU A 106 29.79 27.77 1.39
CA GLU A 106 29.89 26.33 1.55
C GLU A 106 29.29 25.90 2.90
N SER A 107 28.31 25.00 2.85
CA SER A 107 27.86 24.25 4.02
C SER A 107 27.86 22.77 3.67
N ASP A 108 28.90 22.10 4.18
CA ASP A 108 28.94 20.66 4.40
C ASP A 108 27.73 20.19 5.21
N PRO A 109 27.20 19.00 4.88
CA PRO A 109 27.03 18.04 5.96
C PRO A 109 27.72 16.72 5.67
N ALA A 110 28.81 16.49 6.40
CA ALA A 110 29.25 15.17 6.80
C ALA A 110 28.20 14.57 7.75
N GLY A 111 27.53 13.51 7.29
CA GLY A 111 26.61 12.70 8.09
C GLY A 111 26.75 11.25 7.66
N ALA A 112 27.64 10.55 8.35
CA ALA A 112 27.84 9.11 8.25
C ALA A 112 26.60 8.37 8.78
N GLU A 113 26.03 7.47 7.98
CA GLU A 113 25.17 6.41 8.49
C GLU A 113 25.81 5.06 8.15
N GLU A 114 26.13 4.36 9.23
CA GLU A 114 26.59 2.98 9.31
C GLU A 114 25.66 2.04 8.55
N ARG A 115 26.23 1.24 7.67
CA ARG A 115 25.59 0.03 7.14
C ARG A 115 26.20 -1.17 7.83
N ASP A 116 25.58 -1.57 8.94
CA ASP A 116 25.69 -2.90 9.50
C ASP A 116 24.29 -3.49 9.61
N ALA A 117 24.04 -4.58 8.89
CA ALA A 117 23.54 -5.84 9.44
C ALA A 117 22.88 -6.74 8.38
N ALA A 118 23.34 -7.99 8.40
CA ALA A 118 22.56 -9.22 8.27
C ALA A 118 22.06 -9.63 6.87
N GLU A 119 22.95 -10.30 6.16
CA GLU A 119 22.86 -11.75 5.91
C GLU A 119 21.60 -12.44 6.48
N LYS A 120 20.74 -12.93 5.58
CA LYS A 120 19.87 -14.07 5.88
C LYS A 120 19.61 -14.90 4.63
N ASP A 121 20.27 -16.05 4.61
CA ASP A 121 19.87 -17.25 3.91
C ASP A 121 18.41 -17.61 4.18
N ALA A 122 17.66 -17.89 3.12
CA ALA A 122 16.51 -18.79 3.10
C ALA A 122 16.32 -19.18 1.62
N ALA A 123 16.84 -20.33 1.22
CA ALA A 123 16.20 -21.64 1.34
C ALA A 123 15.17 -21.86 0.24
N GLU A 124 15.51 -22.86 -0.56
CA GLU A 124 14.69 -23.61 -1.50
C GLU A 124 13.24 -23.79 -1.00
N GLU A 125 12.27 -23.51 -1.87
CA GLU A 125 11.02 -24.25 -1.84
C GLU A 125 10.62 -24.64 -3.27
N SER A 126 10.99 -25.89 -3.58
CA SER A 126 10.42 -26.71 -4.64
C SER A 126 8.90 -26.83 -4.45
N GLY A 127 8.13 -26.20 -5.33
CA GLY A 127 6.69 -26.38 -5.44
C GLY A 127 6.37 -27.20 -6.68
N ASP A 128 6.04 -28.46 -6.43
CA ASP A 128 5.66 -29.49 -7.38
C ASP A 128 4.50 -29.12 -8.31
N ALA A 129 4.51 -29.85 -9.42
CA ALA A 129 3.53 -29.89 -10.48
C ALA A 129 2.10 -30.19 -10.00
N GLU A 130 1.11 -29.54 -10.61
CA GLU A 130 -0.18 -30.16 -10.88
C GLU A 130 -0.64 -29.84 -12.30
N GLY A 131 -0.80 -30.92 -13.07
CA GLY A 131 -1.28 -30.91 -14.44
C GLY A 131 -2.75 -30.53 -14.54
N GLY A 132 -3.06 -29.66 -15.48
CA GLY A 132 -4.41 -29.32 -15.89
C GLY A 132 -4.63 -29.72 -17.34
N ALA A 133 -5.35 -30.82 -17.52
CA ALA A 133 -5.66 -31.52 -18.76
C ALA A 133 -5.99 -30.64 -19.98
N GLU A 134 -5.33 -30.98 -21.08
CA GLU A 134 -5.72 -30.71 -22.45
C GLU A 134 -7.18 -31.10 -22.68
N LYS A 135 -8.01 -30.14 -23.10
CA LYS A 135 -9.32 -30.40 -23.68
C LYS A 135 -9.33 -29.91 -25.12
N SER A 136 -8.92 -30.80 -26.00
CA SER A 136 -9.05 -30.71 -27.45
C SER A 136 -10.53 -30.52 -27.81
N ALA A 137 -10.89 -29.29 -28.21
CA ALA A 137 -12.13 -29.01 -28.91
C ALA A 137 -11.81 -28.91 -30.40
N ALA A 138 -12.29 -29.88 -31.16
CA ALA A 138 -12.32 -29.86 -32.60
C ALA A 138 -13.11 -28.63 -33.08
N ALA A 139 -12.44 -27.73 -33.81
CA ALA A 139 -13.06 -26.64 -34.52
C ALA A 139 -13.12 -27.00 -36.01
N GLU A 140 -14.34 -27.16 -36.49
CA GLU A 140 -14.70 -27.32 -37.89
C GLU A 140 -14.19 -26.12 -38.72
N SER A 141 -13.59 -26.40 -39.88
CA SER A 141 -13.23 -25.40 -40.88
C SER A 141 -14.47 -24.79 -41.52
N PRO A 142 -14.68 -23.47 -41.46
CA PRO A 142 -15.60 -22.79 -42.34
C PRO A 142 -14.85 -22.21 -43.54
N GLY A 143 -15.22 -22.71 -44.72
CA GLY A 143 -15.44 -21.92 -45.93
C GLY A 143 -14.40 -20.85 -46.29
N ASP A 144 -13.55 -21.24 -47.23
CA ASP A 144 -12.88 -20.35 -48.19
C ASP A 144 -13.90 -19.38 -48.83
N GLN A 145 -13.92 -18.15 -48.32
CA GLN A 145 -14.53 -17.00 -48.98
C GLN A 145 -13.39 -16.06 -49.37
N SER A 146 -12.94 -16.22 -50.61
CA SER A 146 -12.07 -15.27 -51.30
C SER A 146 -12.79 -13.92 -51.40
N ALA A 147 -12.51 -13.03 -50.45
CA ALA A 147 -12.82 -11.61 -50.57
C ALA A 147 -11.80 -11.00 -51.54
N GLU A 148 -12.27 -10.55 -52.70
CA GLU A 148 -11.50 -9.73 -53.62
C GLU A 148 -11.13 -8.42 -52.90
N ASP A 149 -9.85 -8.35 -52.54
CA ASP A 149 -9.20 -7.20 -51.90
C ASP A 149 -9.23 -6.03 -52.88
N THR A 150 -10.20 -5.13 -52.69
CA THR A 150 -10.22 -3.83 -53.36
C THR A 150 -9.18 -2.98 -52.63
N ALA A 151 -7.92 -3.10 -53.03
CA ALA A 151 -6.84 -2.25 -52.56
C ALA A 151 -7.10 -0.81 -53.00
N GLU A 152 -7.82 -0.08 -52.16
CA GLU A 152 -7.96 1.37 -52.26
C GLU A 152 -6.54 1.97 -52.12
N ASP A 153 -6.08 2.62 -53.19
CA ASP A 153 -4.78 3.26 -53.35
C ASP A 153 -4.64 4.42 -52.33
N THR A 154 -4.42 4.03 -51.08
CA THR A 154 -4.27 4.95 -49.96
C THR A 154 -2.80 5.33 -49.92
N ALA A 155 -2.50 6.53 -50.43
CA ALA A 155 -1.14 7.06 -50.44
C ALA A 155 -0.51 6.90 -49.04
N PRO A 156 0.75 6.41 -48.95
CA PRO A 156 1.41 6.21 -47.66
C PRO A 156 1.45 7.53 -46.87
N PRO A 157 1.22 7.50 -45.55
CA PRO A 157 1.21 8.70 -44.74
C PRO A 157 2.57 9.43 -44.84
N PRO A 158 2.58 10.77 -44.84
CA PRO A 158 3.82 11.53 -44.96
C PRO A 158 4.76 11.18 -43.80
N THR A 159 5.99 10.80 -44.16
CA THR A 159 7.08 10.48 -43.24
C THR A 159 7.36 11.67 -42.31
N GLY A 160 6.82 11.62 -41.09
CA GLY A 160 7.03 12.63 -40.06
C GLY A 160 5.77 13.18 -39.37
N ALA A 161 4.57 12.82 -39.80
CA ALA A 161 3.32 13.28 -39.15
C ALA A 161 3.26 12.94 -37.65
N TRP A 162 3.75 11.75 -37.27
CA TRP A 162 3.83 11.33 -35.87
C TRP A 162 4.72 12.23 -35.00
N ARG A 163 5.72 12.92 -35.57
CA ARG A 163 6.68 13.71 -34.79
C ARG A 163 6.03 14.87 -34.06
N ALA A 164 5.18 15.64 -34.75
CA ALA A 164 4.50 16.79 -34.16
C ALA A 164 3.53 16.36 -33.05
N LEU A 165 2.78 15.28 -33.31
CA LEU A 165 1.88 14.66 -32.33
C LEU A 165 2.64 14.19 -31.08
N LEU A 166 3.72 13.42 -31.25
CA LEU A 166 4.47 12.89 -30.12
C LEU A 166 5.25 13.97 -29.36
N ALA A 167 5.75 15.01 -30.03
CA ALA A 167 6.35 16.16 -29.36
C ALA A 167 5.35 16.90 -28.47
N ALA A 168 4.07 16.95 -28.86
CA ALA A 168 3.01 17.53 -28.03
C ALA A 168 2.59 16.64 -26.85
N ARG A 169 2.77 15.31 -26.95
CA ARG A 169 2.28 14.32 -25.96
C ARG A 169 3.37 13.78 -25.03
N LEU A 170 4.62 13.78 -25.44
CA LEU A 170 5.75 13.33 -24.65
C LEU A 170 6.45 14.52 -24.00
N SER A 171 7.16 14.28 -22.89
CA SER A 171 8.13 15.27 -22.40
C SER A 171 9.30 15.38 -23.37
N GLU A 172 9.93 16.55 -23.44
CA GLU A 172 11.09 16.81 -24.30
C GLU A 172 12.16 15.71 -24.18
N GLU A 173 12.54 15.35 -22.94
CA GLU A 173 13.49 14.27 -22.67
C GLU A 173 13.07 12.90 -23.27
N ARG A 174 11.77 12.55 -23.18
CA ARG A 174 11.26 11.28 -23.72
C ARG A 174 11.22 11.30 -25.25
N PHE A 175 10.86 12.44 -25.81
CA PHE A 175 10.85 12.63 -27.26
C PHE A 175 12.27 12.56 -27.83
N GLU A 176 13.25 13.22 -27.20
CA GLU A 176 14.66 13.13 -27.61
C GLU A 176 15.22 11.72 -27.50
N ARG A 177 14.86 10.97 -26.44
CA ARG A 177 15.22 9.54 -26.34
C ARG A 177 14.64 8.71 -27.47
N LEU A 178 13.37 8.90 -27.81
CA LEU A 178 12.73 8.22 -28.94
C LEU A 178 13.47 8.53 -30.26
N VAL A 179 13.75 9.81 -30.53
CA VAL A 179 14.47 10.23 -31.74
C VAL A 179 15.89 9.65 -31.78
N THR A 180 16.57 9.59 -30.64
CA THR A 180 17.90 9.01 -30.51
C THR A 180 17.89 7.51 -30.77
N ALA A 181 16.93 6.78 -30.19
CA ALA A 181 16.76 5.33 -30.42
C ALA A 181 16.48 5.02 -31.90
N LEU A 182 15.59 5.78 -32.55
CA LEU A 182 15.30 5.63 -33.98
C LEU A 182 16.52 5.92 -34.86
N ARG A 183 17.30 6.95 -34.53
CA ARG A 183 18.54 7.27 -35.25
C ARG A 183 19.57 6.15 -35.10
N ALA A 184 19.68 5.58 -33.90
CA ALA A 184 20.59 4.48 -33.60
C ALA A 184 20.16 3.15 -34.25
N ALA A 185 18.88 3.00 -34.60
CA ALA A 185 18.35 1.84 -35.33
C ALA A 185 18.52 1.94 -36.87
N HIS A 186 18.90 3.09 -37.42
CA HIS A 186 19.06 3.29 -38.86
C HIS A 186 20.26 2.56 -39.50
N PRO A 187 21.43 2.42 -38.85
CA PRO A 187 22.52 1.59 -39.38
C PRO A 187 22.08 0.12 -39.56
N PRO A 188 22.73 -0.64 -40.47
CA PRO A 188 22.39 -2.05 -40.66
C PRO A 188 22.56 -2.83 -39.35
N LEU A 189 21.47 -3.47 -38.91
CA LEU A 189 21.43 -4.29 -37.70
C LEU A 189 22.23 -5.59 -37.89
N PRO A 190 22.75 -6.19 -36.80
CA PRO A 190 23.52 -7.43 -36.87
C PRO A 190 22.69 -8.54 -37.52
N ALA A 191 23.28 -9.22 -38.51
CA ALA A 191 22.64 -10.34 -39.20
C ALA A 191 22.70 -11.66 -38.41
N LEU A 192 23.70 -11.81 -37.54
CA LEU A 192 23.96 -13.04 -36.78
C LEU A 192 24.08 -12.73 -35.29
N ASP A 193 23.65 -13.66 -34.43
CA ASP A 193 23.70 -13.49 -32.97
C ASP A 193 25.13 -13.25 -32.45
N ALA A 194 26.12 -13.89 -33.07
CA ALA A 194 27.54 -13.70 -32.74
C ALA A 194 28.08 -12.27 -33.01
N SER A 195 27.35 -11.46 -33.79
CA SER A 195 27.69 -10.07 -34.07
C SER A 195 26.99 -9.06 -33.16
N VAL A 196 26.11 -9.54 -32.26
CA VAL A 196 25.47 -8.70 -31.25
C VAL A 196 26.51 -8.30 -30.19
N SER A 197 26.53 -7.02 -29.86
CA SER A 197 27.50 -6.42 -28.93
C SER A 197 26.77 -5.74 -27.77
N ALA A 198 27.50 -5.26 -26.77
CA ALA A 198 26.91 -4.50 -25.66
C ALA A 198 26.12 -3.28 -26.13
N THR A 199 26.58 -2.60 -27.19
CA THR A 199 25.87 -1.45 -27.77
C THR A 199 24.51 -1.84 -28.35
N HIS A 200 24.41 -3.02 -28.98
CA HIS A 200 23.16 -3.55 -29.48
C HIS A 200 22.18 -3.91 -28.34
N ALA A 201 22.70 -4.38 -27.20
CA ALA A 201 21.88 -4.65 -26.02
C ALA A 201 21.32 -3.37 -25.39
N GLU A 202 22.09 -2.28 -25.34
CA GLU A 202 21.55 -0.98 -24.91
C GLU A 202 20.55 -0.43 -25.91
N LEU A 203 20.81 -0.55 -27.21
CA LEU A 203 19.84 -0.17 -28.24
C LEU A 203 18.52 -0.93 -28.09
N TYR A 204 18.55 -2.24 -27.84
CA TYR A 204 17.35 -3.04 -27.58
C TYR A 204 16.53 -2.46 -26.41
N LYS A 205 17.18 -2.15 -25.28
CA LYS A 205 16.50 -1.56 -24.10
C LYS A 205 15.90 -0.19 -24.44
N ASP A 206 16.62 0.62 -25.19
CA ASP A 206 16.16 1.96 -25.57
C ASP A 206 14.98 1.91 -26.53
N LEU A 207 14.99 0.97 -27.49
CA LEU A 207 13.85 0.70 -28.37
C LEU A 207 12.62 0.23 -27.57
N ALA A 208 12.80 -0.70 -26.63
CA ALA A 208 11.71 -1.19 -25.78
C ALA A 208 11.09 -0.07 -24.93
N ARG A 209 11.92 0.78 -24.31
CA ARG A 209 11.47 1.96 -23.54
C ARG A 209 10.76 2.97 -24.45
N ALA A 210 11.35 3.28 -25.60
CA ALA A 210 10.79 4.22 -26.57
C ALA A 210 9.40 3.74 -27.04
N ARG A 211 9.25 2.45 -27.35
CA ARG A 211 7.95 1.86 -27.73
C ARG A 211 6.92 2.02 -26.63
N VAL A 212 7.27 1.72 -25.37
CA VAL A 212 6.36 1.89 -24.23
C VAL A 212 5.94 3.36 -24.06
N ASP A 213 6.85 4.30 -24.26
CA ASP A 213 6.54 5.74 -24.20
C ASP A 213 5.59 6.16 -25.34
N VAL A 214 5.81 5.70 -26.57
CA VAL A 214 4.89 5.94 -27.71
C VAL A 214 3.53 5.30 -27.45
N ASP A 215 3.50 4.03 -27.05
CA ASP A 215 2.26 3.30 -26.74
C ASP A 215 1.43 4.03 -25.69
N ARG A 216 2.05 4.49 -24.60
CA ARG A 216 1.35 5.29 -23.56
C ARG A 216 0.82 6.62 -24.08
N ALA A 217 1.51 7.27 -25.00
CA ALA A 217 1.08 8.55 -25.57
C ALA A 217 -0.09 8.38 -26.56
N VAL A 218 -0.13 7.26 -27.28
CA VAL A 218 -1.12 6.98 -28.34
C VAL A 218 -2.33 6.22 -27.80
N ALA A 219 -2.15 5.28 -26.88
CA ALA A 219 -3.18 4.39 -26.36
C ALA A 219 -4.47 5.07 -25.86
N PRO A 220 -4.45 6.26 -25.24
CA PRO A 220 -5.68 6.94 -24.84
C PRO A 220 -6.62 7.26 -26.01
N ALA A 221 -6.07 7.51 -27.22
CA ALA A 221 -6.87 7.80 -28.41
C ALA A 221 -7.59 6.55 -28.98
N ALA A 222 -7.10 5.35 -28.65
CA ALA A 222 -7.72 4.08 -29.05
C ALA A 222 -8.88 3.66 -28.12
N LEU A 223 -9.10 4.35 -26.99
CA LEU A 223 -10.10 3.94 -26.01
C LEU A 223 -11.52 4.34 -26.44
N THR A 224 -12.47 3.43 -26.21
CA THR A 224 -13.89 3.75 -26.34
C THR A 224 -14.39 4.59 -25.14
N PRO A 225 -15.48 5.38 -25.30
CA PRO A 225 -16.07 6.12 -24.19
C PRO A 225 -16.45 5.24 -22.98
N GLY A 226 -16.87 3.99 -23.23
CA GLY A 226 -17.16 3.00 -22.20
C GLY A 226 -15.91 2.60 -21.40
N GLN A 227 -14.82 2.27 -22.10
CA GLN A 227 -13.54 1.93 -21.47
C GLN A 227 -12.97 3.08 -20.64
N ILE A 228 -13.13 4.33 -21.10
CA ILE A 228 -12.69 5.52 -20.34
C ILE A 228 -13.47 5.64 -19.03
N ARG A 229 -14.79 5.43 -19.03
CA ARG A 229 -15.61 5.45 -17.80
C ARG A 229 -15.17 4.36 -16.82
N VAL A 230 -14.93 3.14 -17.31
CA VAL A 230 -14.47 2.02 -16.47
C VAL A 230 -13.10 2.33 -15.84
N ARG A 231 -12.14 2.87 -16.62
CA ARG A 231 -10.82 3.25 -16.10
C ARG A 231 -10.87 4.40 -15.09
N ARG A 232 -11.75 5.39 -15.29
CA ARG A 232 -11.98 6.46 -14.30
C ARG A 232 -12.53 5.86 -13.00
N PHE A 233 -13.55 5.00 -13.10
CA PHE A 233 -14.14 4.35 -11.94
C PHE A 233 -13.13 3.49 -11.18
N SER A 234 -12.34 2.67 -11.88
CA SER A 234 -11.33 1.83 -11.21
C SER A 234 -10.26 2.65 -10.49
N ARG A 235 -9.81 3.77 -11.08
CA ARG A 235 -8.86 4.68 -10.41
C ARG A 235 -9.44 5.26 -9.12
N TRP A 236 -10.68 5.74 -9.16
CA TRP A 236 -11.36 6.25 -7.96
C TRP A 236 -11.59 5.17 -6.92
N ALA A 237 -11.98 3.96 -7.32
CA ALA A 237 -12.20 2.84 -6.41
C ALA A 237 -10.90 2.43 -5.68
N VAL A 238 -9.77 2.36 -6.40
CA VAL A 238 -8.46 2.06 -5.80
C VAL A 238 -8.03 3.15 -4.82
N THR A 239 -8.19 4.43 -5.18
CA THR A 239 -7.88 5.54 -4.27
C THR A 239 -8.76 5.52 -3.02
N ALA A 240 -10.07 5.27 -3.17
CA ALA A 240 -10.99 5.18 -2.05
C ALA A 240 -10.63 4.01 -1.12
N LEU A 241 -10.32 2.84 -1.68
CA LEU A 241 -9.88 1.68 -0.91
C LEU A 241 -8.59 1.97 -0.13
N ALA A 242 -7.61 2.61 -0.76
CA ALA A 242 -6.36 2.99 -0.09
C ALA A 242 -6.62 3.93 1.09
N LEU A 243 -7.52 4.92 0.93
CA LEU A 243 -7.90 5.83 2.02
C LEU A 243 -8.61 5.11 3.17
N VAL A 244 -9.49 4.14 2.87
CA VAL A 244 -10.14 3.31 3.89
C VAL A 244 -9.11 2.49 4.67
N LEU A 245 -8.15 1.86 3.99
CA LEU A 245 -7.08 1.10 4.64
C LEU A 245 -6.23 1.97 5.55
N VAL A 246 -5.89 3.19 5.12
CA VAL A 246 -5.17 4.17 5.96
C VAL A 246 -5.99 4.55 7.19
N ALA A 247 -7.30 4.82 7.02
CA ALA A 247 -8.17 5.17 8.14
C ALA A 247 -8.31 4.02 9.15
N VAL A 248 -8.43 2.78 8.67
CA VAL A 248 -8.49 1.58 9.52
C VAL A 248 -7.18 1.36 10.26
N GLY A 249 -6.04 1.47 9.57
CA GLY A 249 -4.72 1.38 10.20
C GLY A 249 -4.54 2.45 11.28
N LEU A 250 -4.93 3.68 11.00
CA LEU A 250 -4.89 4.79 11.95
C LEU A 250 -5.80 4.53 13.16
N TYR A 251 -7.01 4.01 12.94
CA TYR A 251 -7.93 3.62 14.00
C TYR A 251 -7.29 2.60 14.95
N PHE A 252 -6.69 1.53 14.42
CA PHE A 252 -6.03 0.52 15.25
C PHE A 252 -4.75 1.02 15.93
N THR A 253 -4.02 1.96 15.31
CA THR A 253 -2.80 2.54 15.91
C THR A 253 -3.15 3.51 17.04
N LEU A 254 -4.26 4.24 16.93
CA LEU A 254 -4.71 5.20 17.93
C LEU A 254 -5.57 4.57 19.03
N ARG A 255 -6.22 3.44 18.78
CA ARG A 255 -6.99 2.72 19.79
C ARG A 255 -6.02 2.03 20.76
N THR A 256 -5.76 2.66 21.90
CA THR A 256 -5.08 2.01 23.03
C THR A 256 -5.95 0.82 23.47
N PRO A 257 -5.46 -0.42 23.37
CA PRO A 257 -6.23 -1.59 23.80
C PRO A 257 -6.52 -1.47 25.29
N ASP A 258 -7.73 -1.88 25.68
CA ASP A 258 -8.12 -1.94 27.08
C ASP A 258 -7.24 -2.99 27.76
N ARG A 259 -6.36 -2.53 28.66
CA ARG A 259 -5.41 -3.38 29.38
C ARG A 259 -5.48 -3.07 30.85
N VAL A 260 -5.42 -4.13 31.65
CA VAL A 260 -5.18 -4.03 33.09
C VAL A 260 -3.79 -4.55 33.38
N TYR A 261 -2.98 -3.71 34.01
CA TYR A 261 -1.67 -4.10 34.51
C TYR A 261 -1.80 -4.41 35.99
N ALA A 262 -1.78 -5.69 36.32
CA ALA A 262 -1.86 -6.15 37.70
C ALA A 262 -0.49 -6.12 38.38
N SER A 263 -0.47 -5.80 39.66
CA SER A 263 0.70 -5.91 40.51
C SER A 263 0.27 -6.21 41.94
N ALA A 264 1.13 -6.86 42.72
CA ALA A 264 0.82 -7.15 44.11
C ALA A 264 2.08 -7.00 44.98
N SER A 265 1.87 -6.86 46.29
CA SER A 265 2.97 -6.82 47.26
C SER A 265 3.76 -8.12 47.31
N ALA A 266 3.08 -9.26 47.09
CA ALA A 266 3.64 -10.60 47.05
C ALA A 266 2.60 -11.57 46.46
N PHE A 267 3.05 -12.74 46.04
CA PHE A 267 2.18 -13.87 45.73
C PHE A 267 2.84 -15.19 46.14
N TYR A 268 2.03 -16.24 46.27
CA TYR A 268 2.42 -17.48 46.91
C TYR A 268 3.65 -18.10 46.23
N ARG A 269 4.77 -18.13 46.96
CA ARG A 269 6.07 -18.70 46.51
C ARG A 269 6.60 -18.15 45.19
N ASN A 270 6.13 -16.98 44.74
CA ASN A 270 6.38 -16.45 43.40
C ASN A 270 6.01 -17.45 42.28
N ASP A 271 4.96 -18.26 42.50
CA ASP A 271 4.47 -19.21 41.51
C ASP A 271 3.47 -18.54 40.56
N ARG A 272 3.71 -18.64 39.25
CA ARG A 272 2.89 -18.00 38.20
C ARG A 272 1.44 -18.44 38.21
N GLN A 273 1.13 -19.61 38.76
CA GLN A 273 -0.27 -20.04 38.90
C GLN A 273 -1.08 -19.15 39.86
N PHE A 274 -0.42 -18.27 40.63
CA PHE A 274 -1.04 -17.36 41.59
C PHE A 274 -0.62 -15.90 41.38
N GLU A 275 -0.22 -15.55 40.15
CA GLU A 275 0.21 -14.20 39.82
C GLU A 275 -0.93 -13.18 39.91
N PRO A 276 -0.63 -11.87 40.08
CA PRO A 276 -1.66 -10.85 40.25
C PRO A 276 -2.65 -10.74 39.09
N GLU A 277 -2.22 -11.08 37.87
CA GLU A 277 -3.04 -11.04 36.66
C GLU A 277 -4.26 -11.97 36.74
N ASN A 278 -4.17 -13.05 37.53
CA ASN A 278 -5.23 -14.03 37.78
C ASN A 278 -6.39 -13.48 38.63
N ALA A 279 -6.33 -12.22 39.06
CA ALA A 279 -7.46 -11.56 39.71
C ALA A 279 -8.14 -10.53 38.80
N PHE A 280 -7.70 -10.44 37.54
CA PHE A 280 -8.17 -9.47 36.55
C PHE A 280 -8.35 -10.10 35.16
N ASP A 281 -8.36 -11.43 35.06
CA ASP A 281 -8.43 -12.19 33.80
C ASP A 281 -9.85 -12.68 33.45
N ASP A 282 -10.85 -12.37 34.28
CA ASP A 282 -12.26 -12.72 34.07
C ASP A 282 -12.48 -14.26 34.00
N ASP A 283 -11.63 -15.03 34.68
CA ASP A 283 -11.72 -16.47 34.88
C ASP A 283 -11.76 -16.81 36.38
N PRO A 284 -12.95 -17.03 36.99
CA PRO A 284 -13.08 -17.26 38.43
C PRO A 284 -12.45 -18.58 38.93
N ARG A 285 -11.76 -19.32 38.06
CA ARG A 285 -11.02 -20.55 38.37
C ARG A 285 -9.54 -20.28 38.64
N THR A 286 -9.02 -19.12 38.23
CA THR A 286 -7.71 -18.61 38.60
C THR A 286 -7.86 -17.76 39.86
N GLU A 287 -6.75 -17.51 40.56
CA GLU A 287 -6.78 -16.72 41.79
C GLU A 287 -5.38 -16.20 42.11
N TRP A 288 -5.33 -14.99 42.68
CA TRP A 288 -4.14 -14.47 43.34
C TRP A 288 -4.10 -14.94 44.79
N LEU A 289 -2.96 -15.51 45.22
CA LEU A 289 -2.76 -16.01 46.58
C LEU A 289 -1.61 -15.31 47.29
N LEU A 290 -1.84 -14.91 48.54
CA LEU A 290 -0.78 -14.46 49.42
C LEU A 290 -0.01 -15.63 50.06
N ASN A 291 1.22 -15.35 50.49
CA ASN A 291 1.99 -16.27 51.32
C ASN A 291 1.34 -16.48 52.71
N ASP A 292 1.75 -17.55 53.38
CA ASP A 292 1.16 -17.98 54.64
C ASP A 292 1.26 -16.90 55.72
N ARG A 293 0.11 -16.59 56.32
CA ARG A 293 -0.06 -15.64 57.44
C ARG A 293 0.48 -14.25 57.12
N GLN A 294 0.48 -13.88 55.85
CA GLN A 294 0.84 -12.53 55.40
C GLN A 294 -0.41 -11.74 55.03
N THR A 295 -0.35 -10.44 55.31
CA THR A 295 -1.19 -9.41 54.69
C THR A 295 -0.47 -8.84 53.48
N GLY A 296 -1.21 -8.22 52.57
CA GLY A 296 -0.64 -7.65 51.37
C GLY A 296 -1.66 -6.86 50.59
N TRP A 297 -1.26 -6.37 49.43
CA TRP A 297 -2.15 -5.67 48.50
C TRP A 297 -2.01 -6.24 47.10
N ILE A 298 -3.08 -6.12 46.34
CA ILE A 298 -3.13 -6.32 44.90
C ILE A 298 -3.72 -5.07 44.25
N GLU A 299 -3.21 -4.68 43.10
CA GLU A 299 -3.56 -3.45 42.39
C GLU A 299 -3.67 -3.74 40.89
N GLY A 300 -4.76 -3.31 40.27
CA GLY A 300 -4.94 -3.27 38.82
C GLY A 300 -4.88 -1.84 38.33
N ARG A 301 -4.02 -1.56 37.34
CA ARG A 301 -3.97 -0.28 36.63
C ARG A 301 -4.71 -0.38 35.30
N LEU A 302 -5.77 0.40 35.16
CA LEU A 302 -6.64 0.46 33.99
C LEU A 302 -6.04 1.43 32.96
N SER A 303 -5.75 0.93 31.75
CA SER A 303 -5.24 1.74 30.66
C SER A 303 -6.06 1.50 29.39
N PRO A 304 -6.70 2.53 28.82
CA PRO A 304 -6.93 3.87 29.41
C PRO A 304 -7.78 3.85 30.71
N PRO A 305 -7.83 4.98 31.45
CA PRO A 305 -8.73 5.18 32.60
C PRO A 305 -10.22 4.98 32.25
N ARG A 306 -11.04 4.62 33.24
CA ARG A 306 -12.45 4.22 33.06
C ARG A 306 -13.41 4.98 33.98
N ASP A 307 -14.63 5.15 33.50
CA ASP A 307 -15.75 5.63 34.31
C ASP A 307 -16.50 4.44 34.89
N LEU A 308 -16.53 4.32 36.21
CA LEU A 308 -17.02 3.13 36.92
C LEU A 308 -18.34 3.41 37.64
N SER A 309 -19.27 2.46 37.54
CA SER A 309 -20.55 2.43 38.26
C SER A 309 -20.57 1.42 39.42
N ALA A 310 -19.70 0.40 39.37
CA ALA A 310 -19.52 -0.55 40.46
C ALA A 310 -18.13 -1.19 40.41
N ILE A 311 -17.63 -1.60 41.57
CA ILE A 311 -16.46 -2.48 41.71
C ILE A 311 -16.92 -3.76 42.38
N ARG A 312 -16.52 -4.92 41.85
CA ARG A 312 -16.95 -6.24 42.31
C ARG A 312 -15.74 -7.05 42.72
N LEU A 313 -15.84 -7.72 43.86
CA LEU A 313 -14.78 -8.59 44.38
C LEU A 313 -15.31 -10.02 44.52
N LEU A 314 -14.57 -10.98 43.99
CA LEU A 314 -14.82 -12.41 44.18
C LEU A 314 -13.73 -13.00 45.05
N ASN A 315 -14.11 -13.51 46.22
CA ASN A 315 -13.14 -14.09 47.15
C ASN A 315 -12.48 -15.34 46.55
N GLY A 316 -11.22 -15.59 46.88
CA GLY A 316 -10.54 -16.83 46.53
C GLY A 316 -10.82 -17.92 47.56
N HIS A 317 -10.43 -19.16 47.25
CA HIS A 317 -10.51 -20.25 48.22
C HIS A 317 -9.32 -21.20 48.20
N ASN A 318 -8.31 -21.02 47.34
CA ASN A 318 -7.27 -22.02 47.08
C ASN A 318 -7.90 -23.36 46.67
N ARG A 319 -8.34 -23.45 45.41
CA ARG A 319 -9.21 -24.52 44.87
C ARG A 319 -8.84 -25.95 45.31
N HIS A 320 -7.56 -26.23 45.49
CA HIS A 320 -7.07 -27.57 45.85
C HIS A 320 -7.19 -27.90 47.35
N TYR A 321 -7.10 -26.91 48.23
CA TYR A 321 -6.97 -27.12 49.67
C TYR A 321 -8.06 -26.46 50.51
N ASN A 322 -8.78 -25.48 49.93
CA ASN A 322 -9.79 -24.70 50.63
C ASN A 322 -9.24 -24.08 51.93
N ASP A 323 -8.05 -23.49 51.92
CA ASP A 323 -7.32 -23.08 53.13
C ASP A 323 -6.82 -21.63 53.13
N ARG A 324 -7.19 -20.85 52.10
CA ARG A 324 -6.88 -19.42 51.98
C ARG A 324 -8.08 -18.68 51.43
N ALA A 325 -8.41 -17.54 52.01
CA ALA A 325 -9.36 -16.58 51.49
C ALA A 325 -9.18 -15.25 52.21
N VAL A 326 -9.58 -14.15 51.57
CA VAL A 326 -9.67 -12.86 52.26
C VAL A 326 -10.81 -12.93 53.29
N ARG A 327 -10.57 -12.40 54.49
CA ARG A 327 -11.61 -12.20 55.51
C ARG A 327 -11.99 -10.73 55.63
N GLY A 328 -10.99 -9.85 55.70
CA GLY A 328 -11.18 -8.41 55.73
C GLY A 328 -10.29 -7.76 54.69
N TYR A 329 -10.79 -6.70 54.07
CA TYR A 329 -10.09 -5.95 53.06
C TYR A 329 -10.41 -4.46 53.13
N LYS A 330 -9.53 -3.69 52.49
CA LYS A 330 -9.69 -2.26 52.22
C LYS A 330 -9.58 -2.03 50.71
N LEU A 331 -10.63 -1.50 50.11
CA LEU A 331 -10.71 -1.09 48.71
C LEU A 331 -10.32 0.38 48.60
N GLU A 332 -9.32 0.69 47.78
CA GLU A 332 -8.89 2.06 47.46
C GLU A 332 -8.94 2.26 45.94
N VAL A 333 -9.52 3.37 45.49
CA VAL A 333 -9.64 3.71 44.06
C VAL A 333 -8.96 5.04 43.79
N PHE A 334 -8.20 5.13 42.71
CA PHE A 334 -7.49 6.34 42.31
C PHE A 334 -7.82 6.73 40.88
N ASP A 335 -7.91 8.03 40.65
CA ASP A 335 -8.10 8.61 39.32
C ASP A 335 -6.78 8.70 38.53
N ALA A 336 -6.87 9.19 37.29
CA ALA A 336 -5.74 9.40 36.39
C ALA A 336 -4.72 10.46 36.87
N SER A 337 -5.06 11.26 37.90
CA SER A 337 -4.12 12.17 38.53
C SER A 337 -3.30 11.50 39.64
N GLY A 338 -3.68 10.28 40.01
CA GLY A 338 -3.11 9.52 41.13
C GLY A 338 -3.72 9.87 42.49
N GLU A 339 -4.75 10.72 42.53
CA GLU A 339 -5.48 11.07 43.74
C GLU A 339 -6.43 9.93 44.14
N LYS A 340 -6.55 9.66 45.44
CA LYS A 340 -7.49 8.66 45.94
C LYS A 340 -8.89 9.27 45.97
N VAL A 341 -9.78 8.71 45.16
CA VAL A 341 -11.15 9.20 44.98
C VAL A 341 -12.19 8.37 45.73
N HIS A 342 -11.87 7.13 46.13
CA HIS A 342 -12.74 6.28 46.94
C HIS A 342 -11.94 5.41 47.91
N GLU A 343 -12.54 5.14 49.08
CA GLU A 343 -12.01 4.24 50.10
C GLU A 343 -13.16 3.56 50.83
N GLU A 344 -13.10 2.22 50.94
CA GLU A 344 -14.11 1.43 51.63
C GLU A 344 -13.47 0.22 52.32
N GLU A 345 -13.97 -0.15 53.49
CA GLU A 345 -13.58 -1.38 54.18
C GLU A 345 -14.71 -2.41 54.05
N GLY A 346 -14.37 -3.67 53.84
CA GLY A 346 -15.33 -4.75 53.69
C GLY A 346 -14.80 -6.07 54.23
N GLU A 347 -15.71 -7.04 54.38
CA GLU A 347 -15.40 -8.35 54.91
C GLU A 347 -16.10 -9.46 54.12
N PHE A 348 -15.46 -10.62 54.04
CA PHE A 348 -16.08 -11.88 53.64
C PHE A 348 -16.28 -12.74 54.89
N GLU A 349 -17.54 -12.89 55.32
CA GLU A 349 -17.85 -13.50 56.62
C GLU A 349 -17.35 -14.95 56.75
N GLN A 350 -17.43 -15.71 55.66
CA GLN A 350 -17.15 -17.14 55.65
C GLN A 350 -16.26 -17.54 54.47
N LEU A 351 -15.50 -18.61 54.69
CA LEU A 351 -14.77 -19.29 53.61
C LEU A 351 -15.74 -20.21 52.88
N GLU A 352 -16.14 -19.83 51.66
CA GLU A 352 -17.06 -20.60 50.83
C GLU A 352 -16.33 -21.28 49.66
N PRO A 353 -16.55 -22.58 49.39
CA PRO A 353 -16.03 -23.25 48.20
C PRO A 353 -16.61 -22.72 46.88
N SER A 354 -17.65 -21.89 46.95
CA SER A 354 -18.34 -21.30 45.79
C SER A 354 -18.62 -19.84 46.12
N PRO A 355 -17.58 -18.99 46.08
CA PRO A 355 -17.67 -17.60 46.51
C PRO A 355 -18.70 -16.84 45.67
N GLN A 356 -19.35 -15.87 46.30
CA GLN A 356 -20.26 -14.94 45.64
C GLN A 356 -19.58 -13.60 45.44
N TRP A 357 -19.99 -12.88 44.39
CA TRP A 357 -19.56 -11.51 44.17
C TRP A 357 -20.07 -10.61 45.30
N VAL A 358 -19.16 -9.80 45.83
CA VAL A 358 -19.50 -8.64 46.66
C VAL A 358 -19.36 -7.39 45.80
N GLU A 359 -20.41 -6.58 45.74
CA GLU A 359 -20.48 -5.40 44.89
C GLU A 359 -20.41 -4.13 45.72
N HIS A 360 -19.55 -3.21 45.29
CA HIS A 360 -19.35 -1.88 45.85
C HIS A 360 -19.84 -0.86 44.81
N PRO A 361 -21.07 -0.34 44.94
CA PRO A 361 -21.58 0.67 44.02
C PRO A 361 -20.77 1.95 44.17
N VAL A 362 -20.30 2.49 43.04
CA VAL A 362 -19.48 3.71 42.99
C VAL A 362 -19.96 4.61 41.86
N ASP A 363 -19.66 5.90 41.91
CA ASP A 363 -19.96 6.83 40.82
C ASP A 363 -18.71 7.67 40.54
N LEU A 364 -17.72 7.03 39.88
CA LEU A 364 -16.38 7.58 39.70
C LEU A 364 -16.06 7.75 38.23
N ASN A 365 -15.27 8.78 37.89
CA ASN A 365 -14.80 9.04 36.53
C ASN A 365 -13.28 8.94 36.49
N ASP A 366 -12.72 8.67 35.31
CA ASP A 366 -11.28 8.66 35.05
C ASP A 366 -10.48 7.75 36.02
N VAL A 367 -11.04 6.62 36.44
CA VAL A 367 -10.38 5.66 37.32
C VAL A 367 -9.22 4.99 36.59
N GLU A 368 -8.00 5.18 37.10
CA GLU A 368 -6.80 4.54 36.56
C GLU A 368 -6.36 3.35 37.42
N ARG A 369 -6.75 3.29 38.70
CA ARG A 369 -6.16 2.32 39.63
C ARG A 369 -7.15 1.84 40.68
N ILE A 370 -7.30 0.52 40.78
CA ILE A 370 -8.06 -0.15 41.83
C ILE A 370 -7.09 -0.96 42.68
N ARG A 371 -7.07 -0.74 44.00
CA ARG A 371 -6.23 -1.47 44.94
C ARG A 371 -7.08 -2.13 46.02
N VAL A 372 -6.82 -3.40 46.26
CA VAL A 372 -7.40 -4.16 47.38
C VAL A 372 -6.28 -4.54 48.34
N THR A 373 -6.37 -4.04 49.57
CA THR A 373 -5.44 -4.39 50.65
C THR A 373 -6.10 -5.41 51.58
N VAL A 374 -5.50 -6.58 51.71
CA VAL A 374 -5.95 -7.65 52.61
C VAL A 374 -5.57 -7.29 54.04
N THR A 375 -6.56 -6.97 54.87
CA THR A 375 -6.37 -6.62 56.29
C THR A 375 -6.41 -7.85 57.20
N SER A 376 -7.18 -8.87 56.82
CA SER A 376 -7.20 -10.17 57.50
C SER A 376 -7.58 -11.31 56.54
N SER A 377 -7.25 -12.55 56.91
CA SER A 377 -7.52 -13.74 56.09
C SER A 377 -8.16 -14.88 56.88
N HIS A 378 -8.82 -15.78 56.15
CA HIS A 378 -9.28 -17.05 56.66
C HIS A 378 -8.12 -18.07 56.63
N ARG A 379 -7.97 -18.82 57.73
CA ARG A 379 -7.02 -19.94 57.88
C ARG A 379 -5.55 -19.54 57.62
N LEU A 380 -4.97 -19.92 56.47
CA LEU A 380 -3.53 -19.81 56.23
C LEU A 380 -3.11 -18.55 55.49
N GLY A 381 -3.98 -17.86 54.76
CA GLY A 381 -3.59 -16.68 53.98
C GLY A 381 -4.73 -16.10 53.15
N GLY A 382 -4.51 -14.92 52.56
CA GLY A 382 -5.50 -14.27 51.67
C GLY A 382 -5.48 -14.89 50.27
N ALA A 383 -6.66 -14.93 49.64
CA ALA A 383 -6.81 -15.29 48.23
C ALA A 383 -7.96 -14.46 47.64
N LEU A 384 -7.79 -13.94 46.43
CA LEU A 384 -8.86 -13.31 45.63
C LEU A 384 -8.91 -14.00 44.28
N SER A 385 -10.12 -14.39 43.86
CA SER A 385 -10.33 -14.98 42.55
C SER A 385 -10.48 -13.90 41.48
N GLU A 386 -11.28 -12.87 41.73
CA GLU A 386 -11.50 -11.84 40.72
C GLU A 386 -11.75 -10.45 41.34
N ILE A 387 -11.35 -9.43 40.57
CA ILE A 387 -11.62 -8.02 40.78
C ILE A 387 -12.19 -7.49 39.46
N GLY A 388 -13.52 -7.33 39.42
CA GLY A 388 -14.24 -6.81 38.27
C GLY A 388 -14.78 -5.41 38.53
N TRP A 389 -15.29 -4.77 37.49
CA TRP A 389 -16.03 -3.51 37.58
C TRP A 389 -17.15 -3.49 36.54
N ASP A 390 -18.05 -2.53 36.69
CA ASP A 390 -19.05 -2.18 35.69
C ASP A 390 -18.79 -0.73 35.23
N GLU A 391 -18.73 -0.52 33.92
CA GLU A 391 -18.52 0.81 33.31
C GLU A 391 -19.84 1.57 33.15
N LYS A 392 -19.79 2.91 33.06
CA LYS A 392 -20.98 3.77 32.92
C LYS A 392 -21.58 3.81 31.50
#